data_AF-A0A5Q2W1X9-F1
#
_entry.id   AF-A0A5Q2W1X9-F1
#
_cell.length_a   1.000
_cell.length_b   1.000
_cell.length_c   1.000
_cell.angle_alpha   90.00
_cell.angle_beta   90.00
_cell.angle_gamma   90.00
#
_symmetry.space_group_name_H-M   'P 1'
#
loop_
_entity.id
_entity.type
_entity.pdbx_description
1 polymer ?
#
loop_
_entity_poly.entity_id
_entity_poly.type
_entity_poly.pdbx_seq_one_letter_code
_entity_poly.pdbx_strand_id
1 'polypeptide(L)'
;MGLLATNDPVSRRPVVTQSAWPVMVRDSSGKSVHDARFMVQYLHIEEKGSDVNVAAHLLLDVLSGSIDGAVVVSNDSDLAFPIRAARQRVPVGLINPRGGRTAGDLAGHKSDGVGDHWWWRLNGVRTVHALT
;
A
#
# COMPACT_ATOMS: atom_id res chain seq x y z
N MET A 1 -2.02 -13.92 -25.04
CA MET A 1 -0.62 -14.30 -25.33
C MET A 1 0.20 -13.03 -25.45
N GLY A 2 0.73 -12.51 -24.34
CA GLY A 2 1.59 -11.33 -24.35
C GLY A 2 3.04 -11.72 -24.56
N LEU A 3 3.77 -10.97 -25.38
CA LEU A 3 5.24 -11.08 -25.44
C LEU A 3 5.80 -10.44 -24.16
N LEU A 4 6.80 -11.08 -23.54
CA LEU A 4 7.55 -10.44 -22.45
C LEU A 4 8.30 -9.25 -23.05
N ALA A 5 8.08 -8.05 -22.51
CA ALA A 5 8.77 -6.84 -22.95
C ALA A 5 9.49 -6.20 -21.77
N THR A 6 10.72 -5.78 -21.99
CA THR A 6 11.45 -4.92 -21.06
C THR A 6 11.34 -3.47 -21.50
N ASN A 7 11.56 -2.56 -20.56
CA ASN A 7 11.57 -1.14 -20.87
C ASN A 7 12.94 -0.78 -21.47
N ASP A 8 12.95 -0.19 -22.66
CA ASP A 8 14.20 0.31 -23.24
C ASP A 8 14.74 1.46 -22.39
N PRO A 9 16.01 1.42 -21.93
CA PRO A 9 16.53 2.36 -20.95
C PRO A 9 16.65 3.80 -21.49
N VAL A 10 16.63 3.99 -22.80
CA VAL A 10 16.79 5.30 -23.45
C VAL A 10 15.44 5.86 -23.90
N SER A 11 14.66 5.07 -24.62
CA SER A 11 13.40 5.48 -25.23
C SER A 11 12.17 5.24 -24.35
N ARG A 12 12.30 4.47 -23.26
CA ARG A 12 11.22 4.04 -22.36
C ARG A 12 10.04 3.39 -23.09
N ARG A 13 10.28 2.83 -24.28
CA ARG A 13 9.29 2.07 -25.03
C ARG A 13 9.41 0.59 -24.66
N PRO A 14 8.29 -0.16 -24.63
CA PRO A 14 8.35 -1.61 -24.48
C PRO A 14 9.08 -2.24 -25.66
N VAL A 15 10.11 -3.04 -25.39
CA VAL A 15 10.83 -3.84 -26.39
C VAL A 15 10.70 -5.31 -26.03
N VAL A 16 10.37 -6.14 -27.01
CA VAL A 16 10.22 -7.60 -26.82
C VAL A 16 11.55 -8.20 -26.34
N THR A 17 11.52 -8.89 -25.22
CA THR A 17 12.66 -9.62 -24.67
C THR A 17 12.90 -10.90 -25.46
N GLN A 18 14.14 -11.09 -25.89
CA GLN A 18 14.66 -12.36 -26.42
C GLN A 18 15.23 -13.23 -25.30
N SER A 19 15.56 -14.48 -25.61
CA SER A 19 16.20 -15.41 -24.67
C SER A 19 17.58 -14.89 -24.27
N ALA A 20 17.63 -14.23 -23.12
CA ALA A 20 18.77 -13.54 -22.55
C ALA A 20 18.59 -13.40 -21.03
N TRP A 21 19.68 -13.12 -20.31
CA TRP A 21 19.61 -12.89 -18.85
C TRP A 21 18.55 -11.82 -18.53
N PRO A 22 17.63 -12.01 -17.56
CA PRO A 22 17.58 -13.04 -16.51
C PRO A 22 16.97 -14.40 -16.90
N VAL A 23 16.39 -14.55 -18.09
CA VAL A 23 15.77 -15.81 -18.54
C VAL A 23 16.43 -16.32 -19.83
N MET A 24 17.40 -17.22 -19.67
CA MET A 24 18.14 -17.84 -20.78
C MET A 24 17.62 -19.24 -21.11
N VAL A 25 17.11 -19.44 -22.32
CA VAL A 25 16.74 -20.76 -22.84
C VAL A 25 17.98 -21.47 -23.38
N ARG A 26 18.15 -22.75 -22.99
CA ARG A 26 19.19 -23.64 -23.50
C ARG A 26 18.56 -24.88 -24.12
N ASP A 27 19.19 -25.42 -25.16
CA ASP A 27 18.80 -26.70 -25.72
C ASP A 27 19.25 -27.89 -24.84
N SER A 28 18.94 -29.12 -25.26
CA SER A 28 19.30 -30.34 -24.52
C SER A 28 20.81 -30.58 -24.42
N SER A 29 21.63 -29.90 -25.22
CA SER A 29 23.09 -29.95 -25.17
C SER A 29 23.69 -28.86 -24.26
N GLY A 30 22.85 -27.98 -23.70
CA GLY A 30 23.27 -26.87 -22.84
C GLY A 30 23.68 -25.61 -23.59
N LYS A 31 23.48 -25.55 -24.92
CA LYS A 31 23.80 -24.38 -25.74
C LYS A 31 22.68 -23.35 -25.65
N SER A 32 23.04 -22.07 -25.50
CA SER A 32 22.09 -20.95 -25.49
C SER A 32 21.35 -20.82 -26.82
N VAL A 33 20.04 -20.61 -26.76
CA VAL A 33 19.16 -20.40 -27.93
C VAL A 33 18.60 -18.98 -27.85
N HIS A 34 19.15 -18.06 -28.64
CA HIS A 34 18.87 -16.62 -28.51
C HIS A 34 17.52 -16.19 -29.08
N ASP A 35 17.02 -16.90 -30.08
CA ASP A 35 15.74 -16.66 -30.77
C ASP A 35 14.59 -17.53 -30.22
N ALA A 36 14.80 -18.21 -29.09
CA ALA A 36 13.79 -19.04 -28.47
C ALA A 36 12.54 -18.22 -28.10
N ARG A 37 11.36 -18.76 -28.42
CA ARG A 37 10.06 -18.25 -27.96
C ARG A 37 9.59 -19.09 -26.77
N PHE A 38 9.36 -18.45 -25.64
CA PHE A 38 8.94 -19.11 -24.41
C PHE A 38 7.88 -18.26 -23.68
N MET A 39 7.08 -18.92 -22.85
CA MET A 39 6.10 -18.28 -22.00
C MET A 39 6.63 -18.27 -20.57
N VAL A 40 6.55 -17.12 -19.90
CA VAL A 40 6.89 -17.00 -18.48
C VAL A 40 5.67 -16.52 -17.71
N GLN A 41 5.54 -17.01 -16.49
CA GLN A 41 4.70 -16.39 -15.47
C GLN A 41 5.62 -15.60 -14.55
N TYR A 42 5.28 -14.34 -14.29
CA TYR A 42 6.03 -13.50 -13.36
C TYR A 42 5.07 -12.84 -12.37
N LEU A 43 5.58 -12.55 -11.18
CA LEU A 43 4.88 -11.78 -10.16
C LEU A 43 5.49 -10.38 -10.14
N HIS A 44 4.68 -9.39 -10.51
CA HIS A 44 5.04 -7.98 -10.35
C HIS A 44 4.55 -7.52 -8.99
N ILE A 45 5.47 -7.15 -8.10
CA ILE A 45 5.15 -6.59 -6.78
C ILE A 45 5.52 -5.12 -6.84
N GLU A 46 4.53 -4.25 -6.84
CA GLU A 46 4.71 -2.82 -6.60
C GLU A 46 4.38 -2.54 -5.14
N GLU A 47 5.30 -1.89 -4.43
CA GLU A 47 5.00 -1.32 -3.12
C GLU A 47 4.08 -0.11 -3.33
N LYS A 48 2.87 -0.15 -2.77
CA LYS A 48 1.95 0.99 -2.80
C LYS A 48 2.34 1.95 -1.67
N GLY A 49 2.92 3.10 -1.99
CA GLY A 49 3.24 4.16 -1.02
C GLY A 49 2.03 4.91 -0.45
N SER A 50 0.81 4.37 -0.52
CA SER A 50 -0.40 5.04 -0.04
C SER A 50 -0.35 5.31 1.46
N ASP A 51 0.17 4.37 2.23
CA ASP A 51 0.20 4.46 3.70
C ASP A 51 1.26 5.46 4.17
N VAL A 52 2.34 5.60 3.40
CA VAL A 52 3.38 6.64 3.59
C VAL A 52 2.77 8.05 3.43
N ASN A 53 1.98 8.28 2.40
CA ASN A 53 1.38 9.59 2.15
C ASN A 53 0.38 9.97 3.25
N VAL A 54 -0.48 9.03 3.67
CA VAL A 54 -1.44 9.27 4.76
C VAL A 54 -0.72 9.58 6.07
N ALA A 55 0.31 8.81 6.42
CA ALA A 55 1.14 9.05 7.59
C ALA A 55 1.80 10.43 7.57
N ALA A 56 2.40 10.80 6.43
CA ALA A 56 3.10 12.07 6.27
C ALA A 56 2.14 13.26 6.43
N HIS A 57 1.00 13.25 5.75
CA HIS A 57 0.01 14.32 5.87
C HIS A 57 -0.55 14.45 7.28
N LEU A 58 -0.90 13.34 7.94
CA LEU A 58 -1.35 13.36 9.34
C LEU A 58 -0.35 14.08 10.25
N LEU A 59 0.94 13.71 10.14
CA LEU A 59 1.96 14.31 10.99
C LEU A 59 2.25 15.77 10.64
N LEU A 60 2.26 16.14 9.35
CA LEU A 60 2.45 17.52 8.91
C LEU A 60 1.34 18.42 9.44
N ASP A 61 0.08 17.99 9.34
CA ASP A 61 -1.07 18.78 9.75
C ASP A 61 -1.08 18.97 11.28
N VAL A 62 -0.77 17.92 12.04
CA VAL A 62 -0.66 17.97 13.51
C VAL A 62 0.53 18.81 13.97
N LEU A 63 1.72 18.63 13.38
CA LEU A 63 2.94 19.33 13.80
C LEU A 63 2.93 20.81 13.41
N SER A 64 2.23 21.17 12.33
CA SER A 64 2.01 22.57 11.96
C SER A 64 0.95 23.26 12.82
N GLY A 65 0.21 22.52 13.65
CA GLY A 65 -0.91 23.06 14.43
C GLY A 65 -2.08 23.51 13.54
N SER A 66 -2.19 22.95 12.33
CA SER A 66 -3.26 23.30 11.38
C SER A 66 -4.61 22.66 11.69
N ILE A 67 -4.62 21.65 12.57
CA ILE A 67 -5.81 20.93 13.01
C ILE A 67 -5.84 20.79 14.54
N ASP A 68 -7.03 20.84 15.11
CA ASP A 68 -7.26 20.61 16.55
C ASP A 68 -7.56 19.15 16.89
N GLY A 69 -7.72 18.30 15.87
CA GLY A 69 -8.08 16.89 15.99
C GLY A 69 -8.05 16.19 14.64
N ALA A 70 -7.91 14.86 14.65
CA ALA A 70 -7.85 14.06 13.43
C ALA A 70 -8.79 12.86 13.49
N VAL A 71 -9.33 12.46 12.33
CA VAL A 71 -10.01 11.18 12.16
C VAL A 71 -9.31 10.40 11.07
N VAL A 72 -8.78 9.23 11.42
CA VAL A 72 -8.10 8.33 10.50
C VAL A 72 -9.02 7.16 10.20
N VAL A 73 -9.29 6.91 8.92
CA VAL A 73 -10.09 5.76 8.47
C VAL A 73 -9.14 4.72 7.87
N SER A 74 -8.67 3.79 8.70
CA SER A 74 -7.75 2.74 8.26
C SER A 74 -7.76 1.56 9.23
N ASN A 75 -7.29 0.41 8.75
CA ASN A 75 -6.94 -0.75 9.58
C ASN A 75 -5.51 -1.24 9.28
N ASP A 76 -4.68 -0.36 8.71
CA ASP A 76 -3.30 -0.67 8.36
C ASP A 76 -2.39 -0.47 9.57
N SER A 77 -1.66 -1.53 9.96
CA SER A 77 -0.73 -1.49 11.08
C SER A 77 0.45 -0.55 10.85
N ASP A 78 0.78 -0.22 9.59
CA ASP A 78 1.90 0.67 9.26
C ASP A 78 1.63 2.11 9.74
N LEU A 79 0.36 2.46 10.00
CA LEU A 79 -0.02 3.74 10.59
C LEU A 79 0.10 3.78 12.13
N ALA A 80 0.54 2.72 12.79
CA ALA A 80 0.64 2.67 14.26
C ALA A 80 1.51 3.79 14.84
N PHE A 81 2.71 3.99 14.26
CA PHE A 81 3.61 5.05 14.70
C PHE A 81 3.04 6.46 14.49
N PRO A 82 2.61 6.87 13.27
CA PRO A 82 2.10 8.22 13.04
C PRO A 82 0.84 8.51 13.87
N ILE A 83 -0.06 7.55 14.05
CA ILE A 83 -1.22 7.72 14.93
C ILE A 83 -0.78 7.93 16.39
N ARG A 84 0.14 7.11 16.91
CA ARG A 84 0.64 7.27 18.29
C ARG A 84 1.31 8.62 18.49
N ALA A 85 2.05 9.12 17.50
CA ALA A 85 2.70 10.43 17.55
C ALA A 85 1.69 11.59 17.49
N ALA A 86 0.62 11.46 16.68
CA ALA A 86 -0.47 12.42 16.60
C ALA A 86 -1.24 12.52 17.93
N ARG A 87 -1.51 11.38 18.57
CA ARG A 87 -2.20 11.32 19.88
C ARG A 87 -1.51 12.11 20.99
N GLN A 88 -0.20 12.35 20.88
CA GLN A 88 0.53 13.18 21.85
C GLN A 88 0.24 14.68 21.72
N ARG A 89 -0.51 15.11 20.71
CA ARG A 89 -0.70 16.53 20.36
C ARG A 89 -2.15 16.91 20.15
N VAL A 90 -2.94 16.04 19.53
CA VAL A 90 -4.36 16.29 19.26
C VAL A 90 -5.20 15.03 19.54
N PRO A 91 -6.49 15.17 19.89
CA PRO A 91 -7.43 14.05 19.90
C PRO A 91 -7.48 13.37 18.53
N VAL A 92 -7.61 12.03 18.54
CA VAL A 92 -7.58 11.20 17.33
C VAL A 92 -8.69 10.16 17.40
N GLY A 93 -9.56 10.18 16.39
CA GLY A 93 -10.52 9.12 16.11
C GLY A 93 -9.94 8.11 15.13
N LEU A 94 -10.05 6.82 15.42
CA LEU A 94 -9.69 5.76 14.48
C LEU A 94 -10.92 4.96 14.06
N ILE A 95 -11.20 4.94 12.76
CA ILE A 95 -12.29 4.15 12.18
C ILE A 95 -11.69 2.97 11.41
N ASN A 96 -12.01 1.75 11.83
CA ASN A 96 -11.74 0.58 11.01
C ASN A 96 -12.81 0.47 9.92
N PRO A 97 -12.46 0.60 8.62
CA PRO A 97 -13.43 0.52 7.53
C PRO A 97 -13.89 -0.91 7.25
N ARG A 98 -13.23 -1.92 7.81
CA ARG A 98 -13.59 -3.33 7.68
C ARG A 98 -14.37 -3.78 8.91
N GLY A 99 -15.38 -4.61 8.73
CA GLY A 99 -16.16 -5.21 9.83
C GLY A 99 -15.39 -6.21 10.71
N GLY A 100 -14.06 -6.26 10.58
CA GLY A 100 -13.18 -7.16 11.31
C GLY A 100 -12.64 -6.58 12.62
N ARG A 101 -11.63 -7.25 13.18
CA ARG A 101 -10.88 -6.71 14.32
C ARG A 101 -10.02 -5.53 13.86
N THR A 102 -9.98 -4.49 14.68
CA THR A 102 -8.97 -3.43 14.56
C THR A 102 -7.60 -4.05 14.76
N ALA A 103 -6.62 -3.68 13.94
CA ALA A 103 -5.25 -4.14 14.07
C ALA A 103 -4.73 -3.82 15.48
N GLY A 104 -4.07 -4.79 16.12
CA GLY A 104 -3.63 -4.66 17.52
C GLY A 104 -2.71 -3.47 17.73
N ASP A 105 -1.84 -3.19 16.77
CA ASP A 105 -0.89 -2.07 16.82
C ASP A 105 -1.56 -0.69 16.74
N LEU A 106 -2.84 -0.64 16.33
CA LEU A 106 -3.64 0.58 16.29
C LEU A 106 -4.49 0.80 17.55
N ALA A 107 -4.43 -0.14 18.49
CA ALA A 107 -5.09 -0.02 19.79
C ALA A 107 -4.53 1.17 20.58
N GLY A 108 -5.21 1.49 21.67
CA GLY A 108 -4.80 2.52 22.61
C GLY A 108 -5.90 2.80 23.62
N HIS A 109 -5.66 3.81 24.44
CA HIS A 109 -6.59 4.23 25.48
C HIS A 109 -7.07 5.65 25.20
N LYS A 110 -8.31 5.93 25.64
CA LYS A 110 -8.90 7.28 25.53
C LYS A 110 -8.00 8.34 26.18
N SER A 111 -7.22 7.97 27.20
CA SER A 111 -6.34 8.84 27.97
C SER A 111 -4.88 8.91 27.47
N ASP A 112 -4.53 8.24 26.37
CA ASP A 112 -3.18 8.37 25.81
C ASP A 112 -2.89 9.83 25.44
N GLY A 113 -1.64 10.29 25.54
CA GLY A 113 -1.24 11.62 25.07
C GLY A 113 -2.10 12.77 25.61
N VAL A 114 -2.76 13.52 24.71
CA VAL A 114 -3.66 14.63 25.09
C VAL A 114 -5.06 14.18 25.51
N GLY A 115 -5.41 12.92 25.27
CA GLY A 115 -6.69 12.35 25.61
C GLY A 115 -7.77 12.51 24.53
N ASP A 116 -9.00 12.13 24.90
CA ASP A 116 -10.20 12.14 24.05
C ASP A 116 -10.07 11.38 22.73
N HIS A 117 -9.22 10.36 22.71
CA HIS A 117 -9.15 9.40 21.61
C HIS A 117 -10.36 8.48 21.60
N TRP A 118 -10.83 8.13 20.41
CA TRP A 118 -11.96 7.24 20.25
C TRP A 118 -11.76 6.29 19.07
N TRP A 119 -12.47 5.17 19.12
CA TRP A 119 -12.39 4.13 18.10
C TRP A 119 -13.79 3.77 17.64
N TRP A 120 -13.95 3.60 16.33
CA TRP A 120 -15.18 3.13 15.72
C TRP A 120 -14.88 2.03 14.72
N ARG A 121 -15.86 1.17 14.44
CA ARG A 121 -15.78 0.15 13.40
C ARG A 121 -17.02 0.23 12.52
N LEU A 122 -16.82 0.21 11.21
CA LEU A 122 -17.95 0.12 10.30
C LEU A 122 -18.47 -1.32 10.29
N ASN A 123 -19.69 -1.51 10.77
CA ASN A 123 -20.42 -2.76 10.56
C ASN A 123 -20.84 -2.79 9.09
N GLY A 124 -20.65 -3.92 8.39
CA GLY A 124 -20.90 -4.02 6.96
C GLY A 124 -22.30 -3.54 6.56
N VAL A 125 -22.39 -2.31 6.06
CA VAL A 125 -23.60 -1.77 5.43
C VAL A 125 -23.51 -2.09 3.95
N ARG A 126 -24.59 -2.69 3.45
CA ARG A 126 -24.81 -3.19 2.10
C ARG A 126 -24.31 -2.23 1.01
N THR A 127 -23.82 -2.82 -0.07
CA THR A 127 -23.53 -2.18 -1.36
C THR A 127 -24.62 -1.17 -1.71
N VAL A 128 -24.27 0.11 -1.71
CA VAL A 128 -25.10 1.13 -2.36
C VAL A 128 -24.82 0.97 -3.85
N HIS A 129 -25.66 0.21 -4.54
CA HIS A 129 -25.65 0.24 -6.00
C HIS A 129 -26.10 1.64 -6.40
N ALA A 130 -25.17 2.46 -6.89
CA ALA A 130 -25.52 3.64 -7.64
C ALA A 130 -26.25 3.16 -8.90
N LEU A 131 -27.57 3.31 -8.92
CA LEU A 131 -28.36 3.21 -10.13
C LEU A 131 -27.87 4.35 -11.05
N THR A 132 -27.31 3.96 -12.19
CA THR A 132 -27.15 4.82 -13.38
C THR A 132 -27.97 4.20 -14.49
#